data_AF-A0A7Y0N1R6-F1
#
_entry.id   AF-A0A7Y0N1R6-F1
#
_cell.length_a   1.000
_cell.length_b   1.000
_cell.length_c   1.000
_cell.angle_alpha   90.00
_cell.angle_beta   90.00
_cell.angle_gamma   90.00
#
_symmetry.space_group_name_H-M   'P 1'
#
loop_
_entity.id
_entity.type
_entity.pdbx_description
1 polymer ?
#
loop_
_entity_poly.entity_id
_entity_poly.type
_entity_poly.pdbx_seq_one_letter_code
_entity_poly.pdbx_strand_id
1 'polypeptide(L)'
;DDIKAVPLVQDLLNVSPSPKETSQYSESYYQALQAFKRKLEIEPVRNTQLVRISFRSADPKLATRVANAVGQAYIDANFEAKLVVTQNAATWLTNNSQKLEERLKKSEHALQEFLLKEGLIDINGIDDIYANELEELNRKLNTAVNKRIEAQTLIQLLKRKSSQNLDSLLS
;
A
#
# COMPACT_ATOMS: atom_id res chain seq x y z
N ASP A 1 6.45 -13.30 11.60
CA ASP A 1 6.46 -13.56 10.15
C ASP A 1 5.09 -13.55 9.46
N ASP A 2 4.07 -12.85 9.99
CA ASP A 2 2.69 -12.93 9.47
C ASP A 2 2.28 -11.82 8.47
N ILE A 3 3.24 -11.10 7.89
CA ILE A 3 2.97 -9.98 6.96
C ILE A 3 3.05 -10.44 5.48
N LYS A 4 3.08 -11.76 5.22
CA LYS A 4 3.25 -12.33 3.86
C LYS A 4 2.00 -13.00 3.29
N ALA A 5 0.82 -12.69 3.80
CA ALA A 5 -0.44 -13.14 3.22
C ALA A 5 -1.29 -11.95 2.79
N VAL A 6 -0.78 -11.15 1.83
CA VAL A 6 -1.66 -10.27 1.04
C VAL A 6 -2.21 -11.15 -0.08
N PRO A 7 -3.52 -11.47 -0.11
CA PRO A 7 -4.09 -12.23 -1.19
C PRO A 7 -4.09 -11.35 -2.45
N LEU A 8 -3.17 -11.71 -3.34
CA LEU A 8 -3.21 -11.58 -4.79
C LEU A 8 -4.27 -10.61 -5.34
N VAL A 9 -3.80 -9.49 -5.87
CA VAL A 9 -4.51 -8.65 -6.86
C VAL A 9 -5.07 -9.49 -8.03
N GLN A 10 -4.52 -10.69 -8.26
CA GLN A 10 -4.98 -11.67 -9.24
C GLN A 10 -6.34 -12.31 -8.92
N ASP A 11 -6.73 -12.43 -7.65
CA ASP A 11 -8.02 -13.08 -7.29
C ASP A 11 -9.20 -12.11 -7.46
N LEU A 12 -8.95 -10.79 -7.33
CA LEU A 12 -9.93 -9.73 -7.57
C LEU A 12 -10.19 -9.46 -9.06
N LEU A 13 -9.28 -9.90 -9.93
CA LEU A 13 -9.40 -9.80 -11.38
C LEU A 13 -9.99 -11.07 -11.99
N ASN A 14 -10.56 -11.98 -11.18
CA ASN A 14 -11.11 -13.24 -11.65
C ASN A 14 -12.44 -13.04 -12.40
N VAL A 15 -12.39 -12.32 -13.52
CA VAL A 15 -13.23 -12.57 -14.69
C VAL A 15 -12.62 -13.77 -15.43
N SER A 16 -12.51 -14.90 -14.74
CA SER A 16 -12.60 -16.16 -15.45
C SER A 16 -13.99 -16.16 -16.09
N PRO A 17 -14.14 -16.44 -17.39
CA PRO A 17 -15.46 -16.74 -17.92
C PRO A 17 -15.93 -17.99 -17.18
N SER A 18 -16.68 -17.81 -16.10
CA SER A 18 -17.40 -18.88 -15.43
C SER A 18 -18.64 -19.12 -16.29
N PRO A 19 -18.67 -20.19 -17.08
CA PRO A 19 -19.70 -20.38 -18.07
C PRO A 19 -20.92 -20.99 -17.35
N LYS A 20 -21.68 -20.17 -16.62
CA LYS A 20 -23.03 -20.57 -16.21
C LYS A 20 -24.04 -20.46 -17.36
N GLU A 21 -23.61 -20.01 -18.54
CA GLU A 21 -24.46 -19.76 -19.73
C GLU A 21 -23.90 -20.32 -21.05
N THR A 22 -23.02 -21.33 -21.05
CA THR A 22 -22.50 -21.90 -22.32
C THR A 22 -23.56 -22.62 -23.16
N SER A 23 -24.71 -22.94 -22.58
CA SER A 23 -25.70 -23.83 -23.20
C SER A 23 -26.63 -23.13 -24.20
N GLN A 24 -26.52 -21.81 -24.40
CA GLN A 24 -27.52 -21.02 -25.16
C GLN A 24 -26.96 -20.26 -26.37
N TYR A 25 -25.64 -20.28 -26.60
CA TYR A 25 -25.06 -19.65 -27.79
C TYR A 25 -25.09 -20.61 -28.97
N SER A 26 -25.82 -20.25 -30.02
CA SER A 26 -25.80 -21.00 -31.28
C SER A 26 -24.39 -20.99 -31.88
N GLU A 27 -24.02 -22.05 -32.62
CA GLU A 27 -22.78 -22.11 -33.39
C GLU A 27 -22.53 -20.85 -34.23
N SER A 28 -23.60 -20.24 -34.75
CA SER A 28 -23.55 -18.97 -35.49
C SER A 28 -23.03 -17.78 -34.66
N TYR A 29 -23.30 -17.74 -33.35
CA TYR A 29 -22.79 -16.69 -32.46
C TYR A 29 -21.28 -16.81 -32.28
N TYR A 30 -20.77 -18.03 -32.04
CA TYR A 30 -19.32 -18.26 -31.93
C TYR A 30 -18.58 -17.93 -33.22
N GLN A 31 -19.16 -18.28 -34.37
CA GLN A 31 -18.59 -17.92 -35.67
C GLN A 31 -18.54 -16.40 -35.88
N ALA A 32 -19.60 -15.68 -35.49
CA ALA A 32 -19.63 -14.22 -35.54
C ALA A 32 -18.57 -13.59 -34.61
N LEU A 33 -18.39 -14.12 -33.41
CA LEU A 33 -17.38 -13.67 -32.46
C LEU A 33 -15.96 -13.89 -32.98
N GLN A 34 -15.69 -15.05 -33.60
CA GLN A 34 -14.39 -15.32 -34.21
C GLN A 34 -14.12 -14.42 -35.41
N ALA A 35 -15.14 -14.17 -36.25
CA ALA A 35 -15.03 -13.22 -37.34
C ALA A 35 -14.77 -11.79 -36.84
N PHE A 36 -15.39 -11.40 -35.73
CA PHE A 36 -15.15 -10.13 -35.06
C PHE A 36 -13.72 -10.02 -34.53
N LYS A 37 -13.25 -11.03 -33.77
CA LYS A 37 -11.88 -11.05 -33.22
C LYS A 37 -10.82 -10.95 -34.31
N ARG A 38 -11.00 -11.64 -35.44
CA ARG A 38 -10.05 -11.56 -36.57
C ARG A 38 -10.00 -10.20 -37.25
N LYS A 39 -11.04 -9.37 -37.10
CA LYS A 39 -11.13 -8.04 -37.69
C LYS A 39 -10.67 -6.93 -36.75
N LEU A 40 -10.48 -7.24 -35.47
CA LEU A 40 -10.06 -6.31 -34.43
C LEU A 40 -8.56 -6.47 -34.16
N GLU A 41 -7.80 -5.40 -34.37
CA GLU A 41 -6.39 -5.31 -34.04
C GLU A 41 -6.18 -4.29 -32.93
N ILE A 42 -5.45 -4.66 -31.88
CA ILE A 42 -5.15 -3.81 -30.73
C ILE A 42 -3.64 -3.83 -30.55
N GLU A 43 -3.01 -2.67 -30.73
CA GLU A 43 -1.55 -2.54 -30.65
C GLU A 43 -1.17 -1.44 -29.66
N PRO A 44 -0.34 -1.74 -28.64
CA PRO A 44 0.20 -0.70 -27.77
C PRO A 44 1.23 0.13 -28.54
N VAL A 45 1.15 1.46 -28.40
CA VAL A 45 2.12 2.37 -29.01
C VAL A 45 3.37 2.40 -28.13
N ARG A 46 4.48 1.89 -28.67
CA ARG A 46 5.77 1.79 -27.95
C ARG A 46 6.16 3.13 -27.32
N ASN A 47 6.73 3.06 -26.12
CA ASN A 47 7.19 4.21 -25.33
C ASN A 47 6.09 5.21 -24.95
N THR A 48 4.81 4.81 -25.03
CA THR A 48 3.68 5.64 -24.61
C THR A 48 2.65 4.81 -23.84
N GLN A 49 1.72 5.48 -23.16
CA GLN A 49 0.53 4.85 -22.57
C GLN A 49 -0.66 4.80 -23.54
N LEU A 50 -0.42 4.94 -24.85
CA LEU A 50 -1.46 4.95 -25.86
C LEU A 50 -1.65 3.55 -26.45
N VAL A 51 -2.90 3.22 -26.74
CA VAL A 51 -3.29 1.97 -27.41
C VAL A 51 -4.00 2.31 -28.71
N ARG A 52 -3.57 1.68 -29.80
CA ARG A 52 -4.20 1.81 -31.12
C ARG A 52 -5.22 0.68 -31.28
N ILE A 53 -6.48 1.06 -31.45
CA ILE A 53 -7.58 0.12 -31.72
C ILE A 53 -7.97 0.30 -33.20
N SER A 54 -7.92 -0.78 -33.97
CA SER A 54 -8.24 -0.79 -35.39
C SER A 54 -9.23 -1.89 -35.70
N PHE A 55 -10.28 -1.59 -36.46
CA PHE A 55 -11.28 -2.57 -36.88
C PHE A 55 -11.48 -2.56 -38.39
N ARG A 56 -11.33 -3.73 -39.03
CA ARG A 56 -11.49 -3.88 -40.48
C ARG A 56 -12.92 -4.27 -40.83
N SER A 57 -13.61 -3.40 -41.57
CA SER A 57 -14.97 -3.66 -42.07
C SER A 57 -15.12 -3.16 -43.51
N ALA A 58 -16.08 -3.75 -44.24
CA ALA A 58 -16.48 -3.27 -45.56
C ALA A 58 -17.25 -1.94 -45.48
N ASP A 59 -17.99 -1.71 -44.40
CA ASP A 59 -18.66 -0.43 -44.12
C ASP A 59 -17.78 0.45 -43.23
N PRO A 60 -17.33 1.63 -43.71
CA PRO A 60 -16.53 2.56 -42.91
C PRO A 60 -17.29 3.08 -41.68
N LYS A 61 -18.61 3.24 -41.74
CA LYS A 61 -19.41 3.70 -40.58
C LYS A 61 -19.45 2.64 -39.49
N LEU A 62 -19.58 1.36 -39.87
CA LEU A 62 -19.51 0.25 -38.93
C LEU A 62 -18.13 0.15 -38.29
N ALA A 63 -17.05 0.32 -39.07
CA ALA A 63 -15.69 0.23 -38.54
C ALA A 63 -15.42 1.25 -37.43
N THR A 64 -15.77 2.52 -37.66
CA THR A 64 -15.63 3.58 -36.66
C THR A 64 -16.44 3.31 -35.41
N ARG A 65 -17.72 2.91 -35.57
CA ARG A 65 -18.60 2.61 -34.43
C ARG A 65 -18.04 1.48 -33.57
N VAL A 66 -17.57 0.41 -34.18
CA VAL A 66 -17.02 -0.74 -33.46
C VAL A 66 -15.74 -0.36 -32.72
N ALA A 67 -14.78 0.30 -33.40
CA ALA A 67 -13.53 0.69 -32.76
C ALA A 67 -13.74 1.60 -31.54
N ASN A 68 -14.63 2.60 -31.68
CA ASN A 68 -14.98 3.50 -30.57
C ASN A 68 -15.71 2.77 -29.44
N ALA A 69 -16.63 1.86 -29.77
CA ALA A 69 -17.36 1.08 -28.77
C ALA A 69 -16.44 0.16 -27.97
N VAL A 70 -15.44 -0.46 -28.60
CA VAL A 70 -14.44 -1.28 -27.88
C VAL A 70 -13.64 -0.41 -26.91
N GLY A 71 -13.22 0.78 -27.33
CA GLY A 71 -12.53 1.73 -26.47
C GLY A 71 -13.38 2.16 -25.27
N GLN A 72 -14.64 2.52 -25.50
CA GLN A 72 -15.56 2.92 -24.44
C GLN A 72 -15.84 1.77 -23.46
N ALA A 73 -16.10 0.55 -23.96
CA ALA A 73 -16.33 -0.62 -23.13
C ALA A 73 -15.12 -0.94 -22.23
N TYR A 74 -13.90 -0.72 -22.71
CA TYR A 74 -12.69 -0.86 -21.90
C TYR A 74 -12.59 0.21 -20.80
N ILE A 75 -12.96 1.45 -21.10
CA ILE A 75 -13.01 2.54 -20.11
C ILE A 75 -14.04 2.20 -19.02
N ASP A 76 -15.24 1.79 -19.41
CA ASP A 76 -16.34 1.47 -18.50
C ASP A 76 -15.99 0.29 -17.60
N ALA A 77 -15.44 -0.79 -18.18
CA ALA A 77 -15.00 -1.97 -17.42
C ALA A 77 -13.88 -1.63 -16.42
N ASN A 78 -12.93 -0.79 -16.82
CA ASN A 78 -11.87 -0.32 -15.90
C ASN A 78 -12.39 0.58 -14.80
N PHE A 79 -13.41 1.39 -15.09
CA PHE A 79 -14.03 2.27 -14.10
C PHE A 79 -14.75 1.44 -13.02
N GLU A 80 -15.52 0.44 -13.44
CA GLU A 80 -16.19 -0.49 -12.54
C GLU A 80 -15.18 -1.29 -11.69
N ALA A 81 -14.12 -1.81 -12.31
CA ALA A 81 -13.05 -2.50 -11.59
C ALA A 81 -12.36 -1.59 -10.55
N LYS A 82 -12.10 -0.32 -10.89
CA LYS A 82 -11.52 0.65 -9.95
C LYS A 82 -12.45 0.98 -8.78
N LEU A 83 -13.76 1.06 -9.01
CA LEU A 83 -14.74 1.28 -7.95
C LEU A 83 -14.74 0.11 -6.96
N VAL A 84 -14.75 -1.12 -7.46
CA VAL A 84 -14.69 -2.34 -6.63
C VAL A 84 -13.41 -2.36 -5.80
N VAL A 85 -12.26 -2.06 -6.40
CA VAL A 85 -10.97 -2.00 -5.68
C VAL A 85 -11.00 -0.93 -4.58
N THR A 86 -11.55 0.26 -4.87
CA THR A 86 -11.62 1.36 -3.91
C THR A 86 -12.54 1.03 -2.73
N GLN A 87 -13.70 0.42 -3.00
CA GLN A 87 -14.62 0.00 -1.95
C GLN A 87 -13.99 -1.07 -1.05
N ASN A 88 -13.31 -2.06 -1.63
CA ASN A 88 -12.61 -3.10 -0.89
C ASN A 88 -11.46 -2.54 -0.05
N ALA A 89 -10.71 -1.57 -0.58
CA ALA A 89 -9.65 -0.88 0.16
C ALA A 89 -10.21 -0.10 1.36
N ALA A 90 -11.34 0.59 1.20
CA ALA A 90 -12.01 1.29 2.30
C ALA A 90 -12.44 0.31 3.41
N THR A 91 -13.07 -0.81 3.04
CA THR A 91 -13.45 -1.87 3.99
C THR A 91 -12.23 -2.47 4.70
N TRP A 92 -11.13 -2.73 3.98
CA TRP A 92 -9.89 -3.20 4.58
C TRP A 92 -9.34 -2.17 5.59
N LEU A 93 -9.34 -0.88 5.25
CA LEU A 93 -8.84 0.17 6.13
C LEU A 93 -9.68 0.26 7.42
N THR A 94 -11.01 0.19 7.31
CA THR A 94 -11.93 0.16 8.46
C THR A 94 -11.65 -1.04 9.37
N ASN A 95 -11.53 -2.24 8.80
CA ASN A 95 -11.25 -3.46 9.57
C ASN A 95 -9.89 -3.41 10.27
N ASN A 96 -8.88 -2.83 9.62
CA ASN A 96 -7.56 -2.67 10.24
C ASN A 96 -7.56 -1.61 11.34
N SER A 97 -8.33 -0.52 11.19
CA SER A 97 -8.51 0.49 12.23
C SER A 97 -9.13 -0.13 13.49
N GLN A 98 -10.21 -0.91 13.33
CA GLN A 98 -10.84 -1.61 14.44
C GLN A 98 -9.88 -2.58 15.15
N LYS A 99 -9.12 -3.37 14.39
CA LYS A 99 -8.09 -4.25 14.97
C LYS A 99 -7.00 -3.47 15.72
N LEU A 100 -6.63 -2.29 15.23
CA LEU A 100 -5.63 -1.46 15.88
C LEU A 100 -6.16 -0.86 17.19
N GLU A 101 -7.42 -0.40 17.20
CA GLU A 101 -8.12 0.04 18.41
C GLU A 101 -8.21 -1.07 19.46
N GLU A 102 -8.56 -2.30 19.06
CA GLU A 102 -8.59 -3.45 19.97
C GLU A 102 -7.20 -3.76 20.55
N ARG A 103 -6.15 -3.71 19.73
CA ARG A 103 -4.77 -3.91 20.18
C ARG A 103 -4.32 -2.81 21.14
N LEU A 104 -4.69 -1.55 20.87
CA LEU A 104 -4.42 -0.43 21.75
C LEU A 104 -5.10 -0.63 23.10
N LYS A 105 -6.42 -0.89 23.11
CA LYS A 105 -7.19 -1.15 24.33
C LYS A 105 -6.61 -2.31 25.14
N LYS A 106 -6.17 -3.38 24.47
CA LYS A 106 -5.50 -4.52 25.13
C LYS A 106 -4.16 -4.12 25.73
N SER A 107 -3.37 -3.30 25.04
CA SER A 107 -2.09 -2.81 25.56
C SER A 107 -2.26 -1.84 26.74
N GLU A 108 -3.27 -0.99 26.70
CA GLU A 108 -3.63 -0.10 27.80
C GLU A 108 -4.11 -0.89 29.02
N HIS A 109 -4.96 -1.90 28.81
CA HIS A 109 -5.39 -2.79 29.89
C HIS A 109 -4.20 -3.56 30.50
N ALA A 110 -3.31 -4.11 29.68
CA ALA A 110 -2.13 -4.81 30.16
C ALA A 110 -1.18 -3.87 30.94
N LEU A 111 -1.06 -2.61 30.51
CA LEU A 111 -0.32 -1.60 31.25
C LEU A 111 -1.00 -1.30 32.59
N GLN A 112 -2.32 -1.13 32.61
CA GLN A 112 -3.07 -0.89 33.83
C GLN A 112 -2.96 -2.05 34.82
N GLU A 113 -3.07 -3.30 34.34
CA GLU A 113 -2.84 -4.50 35.16
C GLU A 113 -1.41 -4.55 35.72
N PHE A 114 -0.41 -4.19 34.91
CA PHE A 114 0.97 -4.11 35.35
C PHE A 114 1.14 -3.05 36.46
N LEU A 115 0.58 -1.85 36.28
CA LEU A 115 0.63 -0.78 37.28
C LEU A 115 -0.08 -1.18 38.59
N LEU A 116 -1.22 -1.87 38.51
CA LEU A 116 -1.94 -2.39 39.68
C LEU A 116 -1.13 -3.48 40.40
N LYS A 117 -0.52 -4.40 39.65
CA LYS A 117 0.24 -5.52 40.19
C LYS A 117 1.54 -5.07 40.87
N GLU A 118 2.22 -4.09 40.30
CA GLU A 118 3.44 -3.50 40.87
C GLU A 118 3.13 -2.48 41.99
N GLY A 119 1.85 -2.31 42.37
CA GLY A 119 1.46 -1.45 43.49
C GLY A 119 1.62 0.05 43.21
N LEU A 120 1.73 0.45 41.94
CA LEU A 120 1.90 1.85 41.51
C LEU A 120 0.58 2.63 41.48
N ILE A 121 -0.53 1.99 41.87
CA ILE A 121 -1.87 2.59 41.98
C ILE A 121 -2.36 2.33 43.41
N ASP A 122 -2.11 3.29 44.31
CA ASP A 122 -2.78 3.38 45.61
C ASP A 122 -3.85 4.49 45.59
N ILE A 123 -4.87 4.31 46.42
CA ILE A 123 -6.18 4.99 46.48
C ILE A 123 -6.17 6.52 46.67
N ASN A 124 -5.02 7.19 46.59
CA ASN A 124 -4.87 8.64 46.74
C ASN A 124 -4.38 9.39 45.49
N GLY A 125 -4.25 8.70 44.35
CA GLY A 125 -3.70 9.30 43.13
C GLY A 125 -2.18 9.32 43.20
N ILE A 126 -1.57 8.84 42.11
CA ILE A 126 -0.14 8.82 41.76
C ILE A 126 0.77 9.21 42.94
N ASP A 127 1.50 8.23 43.50
CA ASP A 127 2.66 8.52 44.36
C ASP A 127 3.61 9.45 43.59
N ASP A 128 3.43 10.75 43.83
CA ASP A 128 4.11 11.88 43.21
C ASP A 128 5.64 11.69 43.32
N ILE A 129 6.07 11.00 44.38
CA ILE A 129 7.48 10.69 44.65
C ILE A 129 8.10 9.79 43.56
N TYR A 130 7.44 8.68 43.17
CA TYR A 130 7.99 7.77 42.16
C TYR A 130 7.87 8.33 40.75
N ALA A 131 6.81 9.09 40.46
CA ALA A 131 6.65 9.79 39.18
C ALA A 131 7.74 10.87 39.00
N ASN A 132 8.02 11.65 40.05
CA ASN A 132 9.09 12.64 40.05
C ASN A 132 10.48 11.99 39.94
N GLU A 133 10.72 10.85 40.59
CA GLU A 133 11.99 10.13 40.48
C GLU A 133 12.19 9.56 39.06
N LEU A 134 11.12 9.04 38.43
CA LEU A 134 11.16 8.58 37.05
C LEU A 134 11.39 9.73 36.07
N GLU A 135 10.76 10.88 36.30
CA GLU A 135 10.99 12.10 35.50
C GLU A 135 12.44 12.59 35.65
N GLU A 136 12.97 12.61 36.88
CA GLU A 136 14.36 12.99 37.13
C GLU A 136 15.34 12.02 36.46
N LEU A 137 15.05 10.71 36.50
CA LEU A 137 15.85 9.70 35.82
C LEU A 137 15.82 9.88 34.30
N ASN A 138 14.65 10.19 33.74
CA ASN A 138 14.48 10.46 32.32
C ASN A 138 15.23 11.74 31.89
N ARG A 139 15.22 12.78 32.74
CA ARG A 139 16.05 13.99 32.54
C ARG A 139 17.55 13.67 32.59
N LYS A 140 18.00 12.86 33.56
CA LYS A 140 19.41 12.41 33.66
C LYS A 140 19.82 11.60 32.44
N LEU A 141 18.96 10.71 31.96
CA LEU A 141 19.20 9.89 30.78
C LEU A 141 19.33 10.75 29.52
N ASN A 142 18.38 11.65 29.27
CA ASN A 142 18.47 12.58 28.13
C ASN A 142 19.74 13.43 28.17
N THR A 143 20.11 13.92 29.36
CA THR A 143 21.37 14.66 29.54
C THR A 143 22.60 13.81 29.19
N ALA A 144 22.64 12.55 29.63
CA ALA A 144 23.74 11.64 29.33
C ALA A 144 23.81 11.29 27.83
N VAL A 145 22.66 11.11 27.18
CA VAL A 145 22.56 10.88 25.74
C VAL A 145 23.07 12.09 24.97
N ASN A 146 22.67 13.31 25.34
CA ASN A 146 23.16 14.54 24.72
C ASN A 146 24.68 14.69 24.85
N LYS A 147 25.24 14.48 26.05
CA LYS A 147 26.70 14.48 26.27
C LYS A 147 27.42 13.44 25.41
N ARG A 148 26.84 12.25 25.25
CA ARG A 148 27.40 11.21 24.37
C ARG A 148 27.39 11.66 22.91
N ILE A 149 26.29 12.25 22.44
CA ILE A 149 26.17 12.75 21.07
C ILE A 149 27.19 13.87 20.83
N GLU A 150 27.32 14.83 21.74
CA GLU A 150 28.33 15.91 21.67
C GLU A 150 29.76 15.38 21.61
N ALA A 151 30.11 14.40 22.45
CA ALA A 151 31.43 13.78 22.40
C ALA A 151 31.67 13.03 21.07
N GLN A 152 30.64 12.35 20.55
CA GLN A 152 30.72 11.66 19.26
C GLN A 152 30.88 12.63 18.09
N THR A 153 30.15 13.75 18.07
CA THR A 153 30.30 14.76 17.02
C THR A 153 31.66 15.43 17.08
N LEU A 154 32.18 15.75 18.27
CA LEU A 154 33.53 16.27 18.44
C LEU A 154 34.60 15.31 17.88
N ILE A 155 34.51 14.02 18.20
CA ILE A 155 35.41 13.00 17.66
C ILE A 155 35.31 12.92 16.13
N GLN A 156 34.09 12.97 15.56
CA GLN A 156 33.90 12.96 14.11
C GLN A 156 34.49 14.20 13.44
N LEU A 157 34.33 15.38 14.02
CA LEU A 157 34.93 16.63 13.54
C LEU A 157 36.45 16.59 13.58
N LEU A 158 37.04 16.08 14.66
CA LEU A 158 38.49 15.90 14.78
C LEU A 158 39.03 14.90 13.76
N LYS A 159 38.34 13.76 13.57
CA LYS A 159 38.71 12.78 12.54
C LYS A 159 38.66 13.38 11.13
N ARG A 160 37.61 14.15 10.81
CA ARG A 160 37.47 14.84 9.53
C ARG A 160 38.54 15.92 9.32
N LYS A 161 38.88 16.68 10.36
CA LYS A 161 39.94 17.69 10.30
C LYS A 161 41.32 17.05 10.14
N SER A 162 41.56 15.91 10.79
CA SER A 162 42.80 15.14 10.65
C SER A 162 42.97 14.58 9.22
N SER A 163 41.92 14.03 8.61
CA SER A 163 41.99 13.53 7.23
C SER A 163 42.24 14.64 6.22
N GLN A 164 41.60 15.81 6.37
CA GLN A 164 41.84 16.97 5.50
C GLN A 164 43.28 17.50 5.57
N ASN A 165 43.89 17.46 6.76
CA ASN A 165 45.29 17.86 6.94
C ASN A 165 46.28 16.84 6.35
N LEU A 166 45.91 15.56 6.27
CA LEU A 166 46.74 14.53 5.63
C LEU A 166 46.76 14.68 4.11
N ASP A 167 45.60 14.99 3.52
CA ASP A 167 45.47 15.24 2.07
C ASP A 167 46.25 16.49 1.64
N SER A 168 46.33 17.53 2.47
CA SER A 168 47.12 18.74 2.17
C SER A 168 48.64 18.56 2.28
N LEU A 169 49.12 17.42 2.79
CA LEU A 169 50.54 17.09 2.86
C LEU A 169 50.99 16.11 1.75
N LEU A 170 50.04 15.59 0.97
CA LEU A 170 50.29 14.64 -0.11
C LEU A 170 50.06 15.25 -1.51
N SER A 171 49.76 16.56 -1.60
CA SER A 171 49.72 17.38 -2.82
C SER A 171 50.81 18.43 -2.81
#